data_AF-C6IW73-F1
#
_entry.id   AF-C6IW73-F1
#
_cell.length_a   1.000
_cell.length_b   1.000
_cell.length_c   1.000
_cell.angle_alpha   90.00
_cell.angle_beta   90.00
_cell.angle_gamma   90.00
#
_symmetry.space_group_name_H-M   'P 1'
#
loop_
_entity.id
_entity.type
_entity.pdbx_description
1 polymer ?
#
loop_
_entity_poly.entity_id
_entity_poly.type
_entity_poly.pdbx_seq_one_letter_code
_entity_poly.pdbx_strand_id
1 'polypeptide(L)'
;MFFSAMIELTEEFWQDADLLTFEKVRVELRDLIKYTVDEGGKRNPIDTNLADEVLMVQEGKAMYAAYDFEDYKLKVNRYIELNRDNVAIYKLRNNIPLTALDYESLEKVFTGELGTAEDYKREFKDTPFGLLVRKVAKLEVEAANQAFSEFINDQSLTQAQIVFVKKVIDYIVQNGYIDNVAELTKPPFDKPQSFIKLFDGSKQKKLVDVVNQIKENAVQIVSGD
;
A
#
# COMPACT_ATOMS: atom_id res chain seq x y z
N MET A 1 56.80 18.26 1.64
CA MET A 1 55.86 17.24 1.11
C MET A 1 54.66 18.01 0.63
N PHE A 2 54.63 18.30 -0.67
CA PHE A 2 53.64 19.13 -1.35
C PHE A 2 52.40 18.30 -1.71
N PHE A 3 51.24 18.97 -1.71
CA PHE A 3 49.92 18.59 -2.24
C PHE A 3 49.14 17.45 -1.56
N SER A 4 47.97 17.80 -1.01
CA SER A 4 46.68 17.34 -1.55
C SER A 4 45.49 17.94 -0.78
N ALA A 5 44.84 18.94 -1.38
CA ALA A 5 43.41 19.19 -1.31
C ALA A 5 43.12 20.38 -2.25
N MET A 6 43.15 20.11 -3.55
CA MET A 6 42.51 21.01 -4.51
C MET A 6 41.02 20.70 -4.42
N ILE A 7 40.29 21.45 -3.59
CA ILE A 7 38.83 21.46 -3.69
C ILE A 7 38.53 22.16 -5.01
N GLU A 8 38.16 21.39 -6.02
CA GLU A 8 37.56 21.94 -7.23
C GLU A 8 36.19 22.50 -6.84
N LEU A 9 36.13 23.82 -6.63
CA LEU A 9 34.90 24.58 -6.40
C LEU A 9 34.13 24.73 -7.73
N THR A 10 33.77 23.62 -8.35
CA THR A 10 32.96 23.58 -9.57
C THR A 10 31.48 23.77 -9.25
N GLU A 11 30.67 24.16 -10.22
CA GLU A 11 29.21 24.31 -10.01
C GLU A 11 28.53 23.01 -9.56
N GLU A 12 29.00 21.85 -10.04
CA GLU A 12 28.48 20.54 -9.61
C GLU A 12 28.69 20.28 -8.11
N PHE A 13 29.83 20.70 -7.54
CA PHE A 13 30.10 20.54 -6.11
C PHE A 13 29.05 21.24 -5.23
N TRP A 14 28.60 22.43 -5.63
CA TRP A 14 27.62 23.19 -4.85
C TRP A 14 26.20 22.63 -4.94
N GLN A 15 25.88 21.88 -5.99
CA GLN A 15 24.56 21.25 -6.14
C GLN A 15 24.40 19.98 -5.31
N ASP A 16 25.48 19.24 -5.09
CA ASP A 16 25.46 17.95 -4.38
C ASP A 16 26.06 17.99 -2.96
N ALA A 17 26.59 19.14 -2.52
CA ALA A 17 27.19 19.26 -1.20
C ALA A 17 26.16 19.21 -0.06
N ASP A 18 26.45 18.38 0.95
CA ASP A 18 25.66 18.28 2.18
C ASP A 18 26.15 19.27 3.26
N LEU A 19 25.40 19.36 4.36
CA LEU A 19 25.69 20.29 5.46
C LEU A 19 27.10 20.08 6.06
N LEU A 20 27.55 18.84 6.15
CA LEU A 20 28.88 18.49 6.67
C LEU A 20 29.98 18.97 5.71
N THR A 21 29.75 18.86 4.40
CA THR A 21 30.63 19.33 3.34
C THR A 21 30.75 20.86 3.39
N PHE A 22 29.64 21.59 3.59
CA PHE A 22 29.69 23.05 3.73
C PHE A 22 30.45 23.51 4.97
N GLU A 23 30.30 22.84 6.12
CA GLU A 23 31.05 23.23 7.32
C GLU A 23 32.56 22.99 7.13
N LYS A 24 32.93 21.91 6.42
CA LYS A 24 34.34 21.67 6.08
C LYS A 24 34.90 22.79 5.20
N VAL A 25 34.19 23.19 4.15
CA VAL A 25 34.59 24.32 3.28
C VAL A 25 34.71 25.62 4.10
N ARG A 26 33.77 25.90 5.00
CA ARG A 26 33.80 27.08 5.86
C ARG A 26 35.06 27.12 6.73
N VAL A 27 35.43 26.00 7.35
CA VAL A 27 36.61 25.90 8.21
C VAL A 27 37.90 26.11 7.40
N GLU A 28 38.02 25.47 6.24
CA GLU A 28 39.20 25.62 5.38
C GLU A 28 39.36 27.05 4.86
N LEU A 29 38.27 27.68 4.42
CA LEU A 29 38.28 29.08 4.01
C LEU A 29 38.59 30.03 5.18
N ARG A 30 38.12 29.73 6.40
CA ARG A 30 38.38 30.56 7.59
C ARG A 30 39.87 30.70 7.89
N ASP A 31 40.64 29.63 7.68
CA ASP A 31 42.08 29.64 7.84
C ASP A 31 42.80 30.38 6.71
N LEU A 32 42.20 30.49 5.52
CA LEU A 32 42.75 31.21 4.38
C LEU A 32 42.43 32.72 4.41
N ILE A 33 41.31 33.12 5.02
CA ILE A 33 40.89 34.54 5.15
C ILE A 33 41.98 35.40 5.79
N LYS A 34 42.81 34.85 6.69
CA LYS A 34 43.91 35.60 7.32
C LYS A 34 44.98 36.09 6.35
N TYR A 35 45.08 35.50 5.15
CA TYR A 35 46.03 35.89 4.10
C TYR A 35 45.46 36.88 3.08
N THR A 36 44.17 37.22 3.18
CA THR A 36 43.52 38.20 2.27
C THR A 36 43.73 39.66 2.70
N VAL A 37 44.44 39.91 3.80
CA VAL A 37 44.61 41.24 4.38
C VAL A 37 46.11 41.58 4.41
N ASP A 38 46.50 42.65 3.70
CA ASP A 38 47.87 43.18 3.71
C ASP A 38 48.35 43.44 5.16
N GLU A 39 49.60 43.09 5.46
CA GLU A 39 50.26 43.11 6.79
C GLU A 39 50.35 44.49 7.49
N GLY A 40 49.54 45.49 7.12
CA GLY A 40 49.54 46.82 7.73
C GLY A 40 48.17 47.46 7.96
N GLY A 41 47.07 46.82 7.58
CA GLY A 41 45.73 47.42 7.67
C GLY A 41 45.00 47.06 8.97
N LYS A 42 44.82 48.01 9.89
CA LYS A 42 43.87 47.86 11.01
C LYS A 42 42.48 47.52 10.45
N ARG A 43 41.94 46.34 10.80
CA ARG A 43 40.54 45.99 10.51
C ARG A 43 39.63 46.96 11.29
N ASN A 44 38.94 47.86 10.60
CA ASN A 44 37.82 48.56 11.22
C ASN A 44 36.74 47.51 11.55
N PRO A 45 36.22 47.44 12.78
CA PRO A 45 35.09 46.57 13.09
C PRO A 45 33.92 46.95 12.19
N ILE A 46 33.43 45.99 11.40
CA ILE A 46 32.19 46.17 10.63
C ILE A 46 31.07 45.61 11.51
N ASP A 47 30.40 46.50 12.25
CA ASP A 47 29.17 46.14 12.95
C ASP A 47 28.04 46.01 11.92
N THR A 48 27.62 44.77 11.66
CA THR A 48 26.50 44.49 10.76
C THR A 48 25.24 44.34 11.59
N ASN A 49 24.42 45.40 11.63
CA ASN A 49 23.11 45.36 12.29
C ASN A 49 22.07 44.81 11.31
N LEU A 50 21.81 43.51 11.38
CA LEU A 50 20.75 42.85 10.63
C LEU A 50 19.46 42.96 11.44
N ALA A 51 18.62 43.94 11.12
CA ALA A 51 17.24 43.96 11.60
C ALA A 51 16.40 43.16 10.61
N ASP A 52 15.96 41.96 11.01
CA ASP A 52 15.01 41.19 10.23
C ASP A 52 13.66 41.91 10.23
N GLU A 53 13.27 42.48 9.08
CA GLU A 53 11.92 43.03 8.90
C GLU A 53 10.93 41.88 8.67
N VAL A 54 10.02 41.69 9.62
CA VAL A 54 8.91 40.75 9.45
C VAL A 54 7.92 41.33 8.44
N LEU A 55 8.00 40.88 7.18
CA LEU A 55 7.15 41.37 6.10
C LEU A 55 5.68 40.95 6.25
N MET A 56 5.40 39.83 6.94
CA MET A 56 4.06 39.32 7.18
C MET A 56 4.01 38.37 8.37
N VAL A 57 3.03 38.54 9.27
CA VAL A 57 2.64 37.55 10.29
C VAL A 57 1.25 37.05 9.94
N GLN A 58 1.11 35.74 9.74
CA GLN A 58 -0.19 35.09 9.49
C GLN A 58 -0.47 34.11 10.63
N GLU A 59 -1.38 34.49 11.53
CA GLU A 59 -1.93 33.61 12.56
C GLU A 59 -3.21 32.94 12.06
N GLY A 60 -3.47 31.70 12.47
CA GLY A 60 -4.72 31.00 12.16
C GLY A 60 -4.77 30.27 10.82
N LYS A 61 -3.66 30.20 10.07
CA LYS A 61 -3.54 29.17 9.02
C LYS A 61 -3.46 27.83 9.74
N ALA A 62 -4.47 26.98 9.56
CA ALA A 62 -4.35 25.60 10.00
C ALA A 62 -3.10 25.03 9.33
N MET A 63 -2.07 24.72 10.13
CA MET A 63 -1.07 23.77 9.71
C MET A 63 -1.87 22.53 9.31
N TYR A 64 -1.84 22.15 8.03
CA TYR A 64 -2.34 20.83 7.65
C TYR A 64 -1.65 19.86 8.61
N ALA A 65 -2.43 19.12 9.39
CA ALA A 65 -1.87 18.06 10.21
C ALA A 65 -0.92 17.28 9.31
N ALA A 66 0.33 17.06 9.74
CA ALA A 66 1.28 16.27 8.98
C ALA A 66 0.55 15.00 8.55
N TYR A 67 0.27 14.88 7.26
CA TYR A 67 -0.63 13.86 6.75
C TYR A 67 0.12 12.53 6.87
N ASP A 68 -0.09 11.82 7.96
CA ASP A 68 0.56 10.52 8.14
C ASP A 68 -0.18 9.52 7.26
N PHE A 69 0.49 9.06 6.20
CA PHE A 69 -0.06 8.10 5.23
C PHE A 69 -0.52 6.81 5.91
N GLU A 70 0.14 6.40 7.00
CA GLU A 70 -0.27 5.23 7.77
C GLU A 70 -1.65 5.41 8.42
N ASP A 71 -2.06 6.64 8.72
CA ASP A 71 -3.35 6.92 9.37
C ASP A 71 -4.53 6.57 8.47
N TYR A 72 -4.48 6.85 7.16
CA TYR A 72 -5.62 6.58 6.27
C TYR A 72 -5.84 5.07 6.11
N LYS A 73 -4.77 4.31 5.85
CA LYS A 73 -4.86 2.85 5.74
C LYS A 73 -5.35 2.23 7.06
N LEU A 74 -4.89 2.75 8.20
CA LEU A 74 -5.35 2.31 9.51
C LEU A 74 -6.83 2.63 9.75
N LYS A 75 -7.30 3.83 9.38
CA LYS A 75 -8.72 4.22 9.47
C LYS A 75 -9.62 3.29 8.67
N VAL A 76 -9.26 3.02 7.40
CA VAL A 76 -10.04 2.14 6.53
C VAL A 76 -10.06 0.70 7.05
N ASN A 77 -8.90 0.15 7.43
CA ASN A 77 -8.82 -1.20 8.00
C ASN A 77 -9.66 -1.32 9.29
N ARG A 78 -9.56 -0.33 10.18
CA ARG A 78 -10.33 -0.28 11.43
C ARG A 78 -11.82 -0.17 11.16
N TYR A 79 -12.24 0.64 10.19
CA TYR A 79 -13.65 0.73 9.80
C TYR A 79 -14.18 -0.63 9.36
N ILE A 80 -13.46 -1.33 8.48
CA ILE A 80 -13.87 -2.64 7.97
C ILE A 80 -13.99 -3.66 9.11
N GLU A 81 -13.04 -3.68 10.03
CA GLU A 81 -13.05 -4.60 11.17
C GLU A 81 -14.18 -4.32 12.17
N LEU A 82 -14.50 -3.05 12.42
CA LEU A 82 -15.55 -2.66 13.37
C LEU A 82 -16.97 -2.75 12.78
N ASN A 83 -17.10 -2.77 11.45
CA ASN A 83 -18.39 -2.73 10.75
C ASN A 83 -18.66 -4.03 9.97
N ARG A 84 -18.22 -5.19 10.50
CA ARG A 84 -18.41 -6.50 9.85
C ARG A 84 -19.88 -6.86 9.57
N ASP A 85 -20.80 -6.30 10.35
CA ASP A 85 -22.26 -6.50 10.22
C ASP A 85 -22.92 -5.47 9.29
N ASN A 86 -22.18 -4.47 8.80
CA ASN A 86 -22.68 -3.58 7.74
C ASN A 86 -23.04 -4.43 6.52
N VAL A 87 -24.20 -4.15 5.90
CA VAL A 87 -24.76 -4.96 4.80
C VAL A 87 -23.77 -5.20 3.67
N ALA A 88 -23.03 -4.17 3.24
CA ALA A 88 -22.07 -4.29 2.14
C ALA A 88 -20.88 -5.18 2.52
N ILE A 89 -20.33 -4.99 3.73
CA ILE A 89 -19.21 -5.80 4.25
C ILE A 89 -19.66 -7.24 4.48
N TYR A 90 -20.84 -7.44 5.08
CA TYR A 90 -21.44 -8.75 5.29
C TYR A 90 -21.60 -9.52 3.97
N LYS A 91 -22.16 -8.89 2.93
CA LYS A 91 -22.31 -9.50 1.60
C LYS A 91 -20.97 -9.98 1.06
N LEU A 92 -19.95 -9.13 1.10
CA LEU A 92 -18.61 -9.45 0.58
C LEU A 92 -17.95 -10.60 1.34
N ARG A 93 -18.08 -10.64 2.68
CA ARG A 93 -17.59 -11.74 3.52
C ARG A 93 -18.30 -13.05 3.23
N ASN A 94 -19.58 -13.00 2.85
CA ASN A 94 -20.40 -14.15 2.52
C ASN A 94 -20.41 -14.52 1.02
N ASN A 95 -19.44 -14.01 0.25
CA ASN A 95 -19.32 -14.26 -1.19
C ASN A 95 -20.54 -13.81 -2.04
N ILE A 96 -21.29 -12.83 -1.57
CA ILE A 96 -22.46 -12.25 -2.27
C ILE A 96 -22.03 -10.98 -3.01
N PRO A 97 -22.37 -10.81 -4.30
CA PRO A 97 -22.12 -9.59 -5.05
C PRO A 97 -22.78 -8.35 -4.44
N LEU A 98 -22.17 -7.19 -4.66
CA LEU A 98 -22.71 -5.91 -4.22
C LEU A 98 -23.81 -5.43 -5.15
N THR A 99 -24.81 -4.75 -4.61
CA THR A 99 -25.72 -3.90 -5.38
C THR A 99 -25.09 -2.51 -5.59
N ALA A 100 -25.66 -1.71 -6.49
CA ALA A 100 -25.24 -0.32 -6.68
C ALA A 100 -25.28 0.49 -5.38
N LEU A 101 -26.35 0.33 -4.58
CA LEU A 101 -26.50 1.01 -3.29
C LEU A 101 -25.44 0.58 -2.27
N ASP A 102 -25.09 -0.72 -2.24
CA ASP A 102 -24.02 -1.19 -1.34
C ASP A 102 -22.67 -0.59 -1.76
N TYR A 103 -22.41 -0.49 -3.06
CA TYR A 103 -21.18 0.09 -3.60
C TYR A 103 -21.07 1.58 -3.28
N GLU A 104 -22.13 2.36 -3.54
CA GLU A 104 -22.21 3.79 -3.22
C GLU A 104 -22.02 4.04 -1.71
N SER A 105 -22.56 3.15 -0.86
CA SER A 105 -22.34 3.24 0.58
C SER A 105 -20.87 3.07 0.96
N LEU A 106 -20.15 2.12 0.34
CA LEU A 106 -18.72 1.94 0.58
C LEU A 106 -17.89 3.11 0.03
N GLU A 107 -18.26 3.61 -1.15
CA GLU A 107 -17.62 4.76 -1.79
C GLU A 107 -17.70 6.00 -0.89
N LYS A 108 -18.90 6.32 -0.40
CA LYS A 108 -19.12 7.47 0.50
C LYS A 108 -18.27 7.38 1.76
N VAL A 109 -18.14 6.18 2.33
CA VAL A 109 -17.33 5.98 3.54
C VAL A 109 -15.85 6.12 3.23
N PHE A 110 -15.32 5.35 2.27
CA PHE A 110 -13.89 5.29 2.01
C PHE A 110 -13.35 6.59 1.40
N THR A 111 -14.13 7.28 0.58
CA THR A 111 -13.69 8.47 -0.17
C THR A 111 -14.38 9.77 0.25
N GLY A 112 -15.20 9.73 1.31
CA GLY A 112 -15.83 10.91 1.90
C GLY A 112 -15.65 11.03 3.41
N GLU A 113 -15.99 9.97 4.16
CA GLU A 113 -15.99 10.02 5.64
C GLU A 113 -14.60 9.76 6.25
N LEU A 114 -13.86 8.78 5.70
CA LEU A 114 -12.56 8.38 6.24
C LEU A 114 -11.38 9.14 5.62
N GLY A 115 -11.59 9.73 4.45
CA GLY A 115 -10.61 10.48 3.66
C GLY A 115 -11.17 10.79 2.28
N THR A 116 -10.30 11.12 1.34
CA THR A 116 -10.69 11.54 -0.02
C THR A 116 -10.47 10.44 -1.06
N ALA A 117 -10.99 10.63 -2.28
CA ALA A 117 -10.72 9.72 -3.40
C ALA A 117 -9.22 9.70 -3.77
N GLU A 118 -8.52 10.82 -3.59
CA GLU A 118 -7.08 10.94 -3.79
C GLU A 118 -6.29 10.13 -2.76
N ASP A 119 -6.74 10.11 -1.50
CA ASP A 119 -6.15 9.27 -0.46
C ASP A 119 -6.34 7.79 -0.78
N TYR A 120 -7.55 7.40 -1.20
CA TYR A 120 -7.82 6.03 -1.62
C TYR A 120 -6.90 5.61 -2.77
N LYS A 121 -6.82 6.42 -3.82
CA LYS A 121 -5.99 6.14 -4.99
C LYS A 121 -4.50 6.09 -4.64
N ARG A 122 -4.04 6.91 -3.71
CA ARG A 122 -2.64 6.90 -3.28
C ARG A 122 -2.29 5.63 -2.49
N GLU A 123 -3.12 5.24 -1.52
CA GLU A 123 -2.81 4.12 -0.62
C GLU A 123 -3.19 2.74 -1.20
N PHE A 124 -4.29 2.69 -1.95
CA PHE A 124 -4.86 1.43 -2.47
C PHE A 124 -4.82 1.31 -4.00
N LYS A 125 -4.35 2.34 -4.71
CA LYS A 125 -4.27 2.36 -6.19
C LYS A 125 -5.65 2.09 -6.80
N ASP A 126 -5.68 1.30 -7.86
CA ASP A 126 -6.90 0.91 -8.56
C ASP A 126 -7.56 -0.34 -7.95
N THR A 127 -7.33 -0.62 -6.65
CA THR A 127 -7.97 -1.76 -5.98
C THR A 127 -9.47 -1.50 -5.85
N PRO A 128 -10.35 -2.37 -6.36
CA PRO A 128 -11.80 -2.25 -6.13
C PRO A 128 -12.15 -2.36 -4.64
N PHE A 129 -13.16 -1.60 -4.19
CA PHE A 129 -13.58 -1.59 -2.78
C PHE A 129 -13.88 -2.99 -2.23
N GLY A 130 -14.56 -3.84 -3.00
CA GLY A 130 -14.90 -5.18 -2.53
C GLY A 130 -13.67 -6.08 -2.33
N LEU A 131 -12.63 -5.95 -3.16
CA LEU A 131 -11.36 -6.67 -2.96
C LEU A 131 -10.58 -6.14 -1.75
N LEU A 132 -10.62 -4.82 -1.50
CA LEU A 132 -10.03 -4.25 -0.29
C LEU A 132 -10.73 -4.79 0.96
N VAL A 133 -12.07 -4.77 0.98
CA VAL A 133 -12.86 -5.30 2.10
C VAL A 133 -12.51 -6.77 2.33
N ARG A 134 -12.43 -7.60 1.30
CA ARG A 134 -12.08 -9.02 1.46
C ARG A 134 -10.66 -9.28 1.95
N LYS A 135 -9.69 -8.42 1.60
CA LYS A 135 -8.32 -8.51 2.14
C LYS A 135 -8.28 -8.28 3.65
N VAL A 136 -9.18 -7.44 4.17
CA VAL A 136 -9.21 -7.07 5.59
C VAL A 136 -10.19 -7.97 6.36
N ALA A 137 -11.46 -7.99 5.95
CA ALA A 137 -12.54 -8.69 6.63
C ALA A 137 -12.54 -10.21 6.43
N LYS A 138 -11.72 -10.70 5.48
CA LYS A 138 -11.61 -12.11 5.09
C LYS A 138 -12.90 -12.68 4.48
N LEU A 139 -12.88 -13.95 4.07
CA LEU A 139 -14.07 -14.66 3.58
C LEU A 139 -14.60 -15.60 4.68
N GLU A 140 -15.91 -15.71 4.80
CA GLU A 140 -16.53 -16.69 5.70
C GLU A 140 -16.27 -18.11 5.24
N VAL A 141 -16.05 -19.00 6.20
CA VAL A 141 -15.74 -20.41 5.96
C VAL A 141 -16.92 -21.10 5.25
N GLU A 142 -18.14 -20.81 5.68
CA GLU A 142 -19.37 -21.34 5.13
C GLU A 142 -19.55 -20.92 3.66
N ALA A 143 -19.28 -19.65 3.35
CA ALA A 143 -19.37 -19.12 1.99
C ALA A 143 -18.32 -19.75 1.07
N ALA A 144 -17.09 -19.95 1.57
CA ALA A 144 -16.05 -20.66 0.83
C ALA A 144 -16.45 -22.13 0.58
N ASN A 145 -16.90 -22.84 1.61
CA ASN A 145 -17.35 -24.24 1.48
C ASN A 145 -18.53 -24.38 0.52
N GLN A 146 -19.47 -23.44 0.53
CA GLN A 146 -20.59 -23.42 -0.41
C GLN A 146 -20.11 -23.27 -1.85
N ALA A 147 -19.16 -22.36 -2.11
CA ALA A 147 -18.59 -22.18 -3.45
C ALA A 147 -17.83 -23.43 -3.95
N PHE A 148 -17.19 -24.17 -3.04
CA PHE A 148 -16.47 -25.42 -3.36
C PHE A 148 -17.30 -26.69 -3.16
N SER A 149 -18.62 -26.58 -2.96
CA SER A 149 -19.49 -27.70 -2.58
C SER A 149 -19.48 -28.85 -3.60
N GLU A 150 -19.36 -28.56 -4.90
CA GLU A 150 -19.24 -29.59 -5.94
C GLU A 150 -18.00 -30.46 -5.71
N PHE A 151 -16.85 -29.86 -5.38
CA PHE A 151 -15.62 -30.60 -5.09
C PHE A 151 -15.66 -31.31 -3.74
N ILE A 152 -16.28 -30.71 -2.72
CA ILE A 152 -16.40 -31.33 -1.39
C ILE A 152 -17.26 -32.59 -1.44
N ASN A 153 -18.30 -32.60 -2.27
CA ASN A 153 -19.23 -33.72 -2.40
C ASN A 153 -18.84 -34.74 -3.49
N ASP A 154 -17.77 -34.48 -4.26
CA ASP A 154 -17.31 -35.37 -5.32
C ASP A 154 -16.55 -36.57 -4.75
N GLN A 155 -17.24 -37.73 -4.70
CA GLN A 155 -16.68 -38.99 -4.23
C GLN A 155 -15.60 -39.58 -5.16
N SER A 156 -15.41 -39.04 -6.37
CA SER A 156 -14.38 -39.48 -7.29
C SER A 156 -12.99 -38.87 -6.99
N LEU A 157 -12.91 -37.91 -6.06
CA LEU A 157 -11.64 -37.28 -5.70
C LEU A 157 -10.75 -38.20 -4.88
N THR A 158 -9.47 -38.19 -5.22
CA THR A 158 -8.43 -38.85 -4.43
C THR A 158 -8.10 -38.05 -3.17
N GLN A 159 -7.50 -38.70 -2.17
CA GLN A 159 -7.07 -38.04 -0.93
C GLN A 159 -6.17 -36.81 -1.20
N ALA A 160 -5.27 -36.89 -2.17
CA ALA A 160 -4.38 -35.78 -2.53
C ALA A 160 -5.16 -34.59 -3.11
N GLN A 161 -6.18 -34.85 -3.94
CA GLN A 161 -7.06 -33.82 -4.49
C GLN A 161 -7.91 -33.15 -3.41
N ILE A 162 -8.47 -33.93 -2.47
CA ILE A 162 -9.25 -33.40 -1.33
C ILE A 162 -8.39 -32.46 -0.48
N VAL A 163 -7.16 -32.87 -0.15
CA VAL A 163 -6.22 -32.04 0.61
C VAL A 163 -5.86 -30.76 -0.15
N PHE A 164 -5.71 -30.84 -1.47
CA PHE A 164 -5.47 -29.66 -2.31
C PHE A 164 -6.64 -28.69 -2.28
N VAL A 165 -7.87 -29.17 -2.51
CA VAL A 165 -9.09 -28.33 -2.46
C VAL A 165 -9.23 -27.66 -1.10
N LYS A 166 -9.03 -28.40 0.00
CA LYS A 166 -9.06 -27.83 1.35
C LYS A 166 -8.00 -26.72 1.52
N LYS A 167 -6.78 -26.91 1.02
CA LYS A 167 -5.73 -25.89 1.07
C LYS A 167 -6.14 -24.62 0.32
N VAL A 168 -6.83 -24.75 -0.81
CA VAL A 168 -7.36 -23.60 -1.58
C VAL A 168 -8.45 -22.87 -0.79
N ILE A 169 -9.39 -23.62 -0.20
CA ILE A 169 -10.44 -23.07 0.67
C ILE A 169 -9.80 -22.30 1.84
N ASP A 170 -8.88 -22.93 2.58
CA ASP A 170 -8.21 -22.32 3.73
C ASP A 170 -7.48 -21.03 3.33
N TYR A 171 -6.81 -21.02 2.18
CA TYR A 171 -6.14 -19.83 1.65
C TYR A 171 -7.13 -18.71 1.34
N ILE A 172 -8.22 -19.01 0.64
CA ILE A 172 -9.25 -18.03 0.29
C ILE A 172 -9.93 -17.49 1.55
N VAL A 173 -10.22 -18.33 2.54
CA VAL A 173 -10.75 -17.90 3.84
C VAL A 173 -9.81 -16.90 4.50
N GLN A 174 -8.50 -17.16 4.51
CA GLN A 174 -7.56 -16.28 5.20
C GLN A 174 -7.21 -14.99 4.43
N ASN A 175 -7.21 -15.03 3.09
CA ASN A 175 -6.76 -13.92 2.24
C ASN A 175 -7.91 -13.20 1.52
N GLY A 176 -9.13 -13.73 1.60
CA GLY A 176 -10.35 -13.22 0.97
C GLY A 176 -10.56 -13.70 -0.47
N TYR A 177 -9.49 -13.90 -1.24
CA TYR A 177 -9.51 -14.39 -2.63
C TYR A 177 -8.10 -14.83 -3.08
N ILE A 178 -8.01 -15.43 -4.27
CA ILE A 178 -6.75 -15.66 -4.99
C ILE A 178 -6.65 -14.61 -6.10
N ASP A 179 -5.55 -13.85 -6.15
CA ASP A 179 -5.44 -12.74 -7.10
C ASP A 179 -5.19 -13.21 -8.52
N ASN A 180 -4.32 -14.21 -8.68
CA ASN A 180 -4.03 -14.83 -9.96
C ASN A 180 -4.07 -16.36 -9.83
N VAL A 181 -4.77 -17.03 -10.74
CA VAL A 181 -4.87 -18.50 -10.80
C VAL A 181 -3.51 -19.20 -10.90
N ALA A 182 -2.48 -18.51 -11.40
CA ALA A 182 -1.09 -18.98 -11.39
C ALA A 182 -0.52 -19.16 -9.97
N GLU A 183 -1.14 -18.61 -8.92
CA GLU A 183 -0.80 -18.91 -7.53
C GLU A 183 -1.03 -20.38 -7.19
N LEU A 184 -2.00 -21.05 -7.82
CA LEU A 184 -2.26 -22.48 -7.62
C LEU A 184 -1.10 -23.38 -8.08
N THR A 185 -0.12 -22.84 -8.81
CA THR A 185 1.10 -23.55 -9.23
C THR A 185 2.34 -23.14 -8.42
N LYS A 186 2.17 -22.32 -7.38
CA LYS A 186 3.25 -21.82 -6.51
C LYS A 186 3.07 -22.34 -5.08
N PRO A 187 4.08 -22.24 -4.20
CA PRO A 187 3.91 -22.52 -2.79
C PRO A 187 2.75 -21.70 -2.18
N PRO A 188 1.91 -22.30 -1.33
CA PRO A 188 1.99 -23.65 -0.75
C PRO A 188 1.30 -24.76 -1.58
N PHE A 189 0.79 -24.46 -2.78
CA PHE A 189 -0.02 -25.37 -3.60
C PHE A 189 0.79 -26.31 -4.50
N ASP A 190 2.05 -25.98 -4.78
CA ASP A 190 2.95 -26.76 -5.63
C ASP A 190 3.45 -28.08 -5.00
N LYS A 191 3.29 -28.24 -3.68
CA LYS A 191 3.74 -29.42 -2.90
C LYS A 191 2.57 -30.16 -2.23
N PRO A 192 2.64 -31.50 -2.12
CA PRO A 192 3.70 -32.40 -2.60
C PRO A 192 3.62 -32.73 -4.11
N GLN A 193 2.48 -32.43 -4.74
CA GLN A 193 2.27 -32.53 -6.19
C GLN A 193 1.66 -31.22 -6.69
N SER A 194 2.10 -30.77 -7.87
CA SER A 194 1.57 -29.58 -8.51
C SER A 194 0.13 -29.77 -8.98
N PHE A 195 -0.66 -28.69 -8.93
CA PHE A 195 -2.03 -28.62 -9.47
C PHE A 195 -2.17 -29.25 -10.87
N ILE A 196 -1.25 -28.95 -11.79
CA ILE A 196 -1.26 -29.41 -13.18
C ILE A 196 -1.19 -30.95 -13.30
N LYS A 197 -0.50 -31.62 -12.38
CA LYS A 197 -0.36 -33.08 -12.36
C LYS A 197 -1.47 -33.77 -11.56
N LEU A 198 -2.05 -33.06 -10.61
CA LEU A 198 -2.98 -33.61 -9.63
C LEU A 198 -4.41 -33.74 -10.17
N PHE A 199 -4.80 -32.88 -11.10
CA PHE A 199 -6.15 -32.85 -11.69
C PHE A 199 -6.09 -33.07 -13.19
N ASP A 200 -7.13 -33.69 -13.75
CA ASP A 200 -7.37 -33.69 -15.20
C ASP A 200 -7.81 -32.31 -15.70
N GLY A 201 -7.75 -32.07 -17.01
CA GLY A 201 -8.06 -30.76 -17.58
C GLY A 201 -9.48 -30.26 -17.30
N SER A 202 -10.45 -31.16 -17.14
CA SER A 202 -11.83 -30.79 -16.81
C SER A 202 -11.93 -30.28 -15.37
N LYS A 203 -11.38 -31.01 -14.40
CA LYS A 203 -11.34 -30.60 -13.00
C LYS A 203 -10.48 -29.36 -12.77
N GLN A 204 -9.37 -29.22 -13.51
CA GLN A 204 -8.55 -28.00 -13.47
C GLN A 204 -9.36 -26.78 -13.86
N LYS A 205 -10.07 -26.84 -14.99
CA LYS A 205 -10.90 -25.74 -15.46
C LYS A 205 -11.98 -25.39 -14.44
N LYS A 206 -12.73 -26.39 -13.95
CA LYS A 206 -13.77 -26.16 -12.93
C LYS A 206 -13.24 -25.49 -11.67
N LEU A 207 -12.08 -25.93 -11.16
CA LEU A 207 -11.50 -25.35 -9.95
C LEU A 207 -11.09 -23.89 -10.19
N VAL A 208 -10.47 -23.61 -11.34
CA VAL A 208 -10.13 -22.24 -11.76
C VAL A 208 -11.37 -21.37 -11.89
N ASP A 209 -12.45 -21.88 -12.48
CA ASP A 209 -13.70 -21.15 -12.63
C ASP A 209 -14.30 -20.78 -11.26
N VAL A 210 -14.31 -21.69 -10.29
CA VAL A 210 -14.77 -21.41 -8.91
C VAL A 210 -13.91 -20.34 -8.24
N VAL A 211 -12.58 -20.44 -8.36
CA VAL A 211 -11.64 -19.45 -7.79
C VAL A 211 -11.86 -18.06 -8.39
N ASN A 212 -12.04 -17.98 -9.71
CA ASN A 212 -12.31 -16.73 -10.41
C ASN A 212 -13.67 -16.16 -10.01
N GLN A 213 -14.71 -16.99 -9.95
CA GLN A 213 -16.05 -16.55 -9.55
C GLN A 213 -16.06 -15.93 -8.15
N ILE A 214 -15.30 -16.50 -7.21
CA ILE A 214 -15.13 -15.91 -5.89
C ILE A 214 -14.56 -14.50 -6.03
N LYS A 215 -13.45 -14.31 -6.75
CA LYS A 215 -12.85 -12.97 -6.95
C LYS A 215 -13.83 -12.02 -7.65
N GLU A 216 -14.52 -12.49 -8.68
CA GLU A 216 -15.48 -11.69 -9.46
C GLU A 216 -16.67 -11.22 -8.63
N ASN A 217 -17.18 -12.03 -7.70
CA ASN A 217 -18.25 -11.64 -6.78
C ASN A 217 -17.89 -10.44 -5.89
N ALA A 218 -16.61 -10.09 -5.73
CA ALA A 218 -16.18 -8.90 -5.00
C ALA A 218 -16.03 -7.65 -5.89
N VAL A 219 -16.18 -7.79 -7.20
CA VAL A 219 -16.00 -6.70 -8.18
C VAL A 219 -17.29 -6.43 -8.94
N GLN A 220 -18.09 -7.45 -9.20
CA GLN A 220 -19.36 -7.33 -9.90
C GLN A 220 -20.38 -6.56 -9.06
N ILE A 221 -21.05 -5.63 -9.73
CA ILE A 221 -22.18 -4.87 -9.18
C ILE A 221 -23.43 -5.38 -9.87
N VAL A 222 -24.35 -5.95 -9.11
CA VAL A 222 -25.63 -6.42 -9.62
C VAL A 222 -26.65 -5.28 -9.56
N SER A 223 -27.41 -5.09 -10.64
CA SER A 223 -28.60 -4.25 -10.61
C SER A 223 -29.61 -4.93 -9.66
N GLY A 224 -29.88 -4.31 -8.52
CA GLY A 224 -30.97 -4.77 -7.65
C GLY A 224 -32.30 -4.41 -8.29
N ASP A 225 -33.21 -5.38 -8.35
CA ASP A 225 -34.66 -5.14 -8.52
C ASP A 225 -35.27 -4.64 -7.20
#